data_AF-A0A7J4ESF2-F1
#
_entry.id   AF-A0A7J4ESF2-F1
#
_cell.length_a   1.000
_cell.length_b   1.000
_cell.length_c   1.000
_cell.angle_alpha   90.00
_cell.angle_beta   90.00
_cell.angle_gamma   90.00
#
_symmetry.space_group_name_H-M   'P 1'
#
loop_
_entity.id
_entity.type
_entity.pdbx_description
1 polymer ?
#
loop_
_entity_poly.entity_id
_entity_poly.type
_entity_poly.pdbx_seq_one_letter_code
_entity_poly.pdbx_strand_id
1 'polypeptide(L)'
;MAFAPIAVENSHYATVDIPLTFFILLAFLSIVRIIGEGSKRSYILSGCLIGLASSVKYTAGLLIIPLLTAFIIRCKISSFNWIEIKKLLLAYVTALVSFLITTPYSIFDFNNFKEDLLYISGHVRGTHGVLFKEEPSGFIYHIQTSLSSGLTVYIEVLSIIAIAYIIIESILRRSERISSNLILLSWILPYYFVIGSWGNLFPRYVIPLLPFLLITVAYLLHRLSLFTHILLRSRIQLAQESFANAFLLIFTLALLINPITASLKIDQSFLKNDTRQTSLEWIDKNIPENSIIFREYYTPEVELLGKYLVNNFDIKLADISKENIIEADYLIISSGVYDRYYRKPEVSRKEIAFYEYLNKNLQLLKEFKPDKSTKGPTIKIYLNGELKDSPLLNSYEIGNYSNFYVSKGLIEIADDSISLQGKGFVGWKYFLRGDERFINIIHKENNIFGLLIATKKEGGGFMNTQSWIISDVRKVKPLNLEEGWVKTSIPLPATLKGIVKIKIFKQDDKRLAIIRSIGFE
;
A
#
# COMPACT_ATOMS: atom_id res chain seq x y z
N MET A 1 -1.52 -9.76 -23.02
CA MET A 1 -1.83 -9.62 -21.58
C MET A 1 -1.22 -10.75 -20.78
N ALA A 2 -1.40 -12.02 -21.18
CA ALA A 2 -0.81 -13.18 -20.50
C ALA A 2 0.72 -13.08 -20.30
N PHE A 3 1.44 -12.42 -21.22
CA PHE A 3 2.88 -12.18 -21.13
C PHE A 3 3.24 -10.70 -20.85
N ALA A 4 2.32 -9.89 -20.34
CA ALA A 4 2.63 -8.51 -19.98
C ALA A 4 3.45 -8.53 -18.67
N PRO A 5 4.75 -8.12 -18.65
CA PRO A 5 5.64 -8.46 -17.54
C PRO A 5 5.17 -7.94 -16.18
N ILE A 6 4.77 -6.67 -16.09
CA ILE A 6 4.23 -6.12 -14.84
C ILE A 6 2.90 -6.77 -14.41
N ALA A 7 2.08 -7.25 -15.35
CA ALA A 7 0.85 -7.95 -15.01
C ALA A 7 1.14 -9.35 -14.47
N VAL A 8 2.14 -10.04 -15.03
CA VAL A 8 2.65 -11.32 -14.51
C VAL A 8 3.20 -11.12 -13.11
N GLU A 9 4.06 -10.12 -12.91
CA GLU A 9 4.62 -9.79 -11.60
C GLU A 9 3.54 -9.54 -10.55
N ASN A 10 2.56 -8.67 -10.86
CA ASN A 10 1.50 -8.32 -9.91
C ASN A 10 0.48 -9.44 -9.71
N SER A 11 0.50 -10.50 -10.53
CA SER A 11 -0.31 -11.70 -10.32
C SER A 11 0.25 -12.60 -9.22
N HIS A 12 1.53 -12.45 -8.87
CA HIS A 12 2.15 -13.13 -7.72
C HIS A 12 1.94 -12.41 -6.39
N TYR A 13 1.43 -11.18 -6.41
CA TYR A 13 1.17 -10.39 -5.21
C TYR A 13 -0.32 -10.32 -4.90
N ALA A 14 -0.69 -10.46 -3.62
CA ALA A 14 -2.04 -10.23 -3.12
C ALA A 14 -2.38 -8.73 -3.12
N THR A 15 -2.50 -8.15 -4.32
CA THR A 15 -2.75 -6.72 -4.57
C THR A 15 -4.04 -6.51 -5.35
N VAL A 16 -4.54 -5.28 -5.35
CA VAL A 16 -5.85 -4.95 -5.94
C VAL A 16 -5.82 -4.72 -7.45
N ASP A 17 -4.66 -4.47 -8.06
CA ASP A 17 -4.59 -3.99 -9.44
C ASP A 17 -4.97 -5.07 -10.49
N ILE A 18 -4.63 -6.35 -10.24
CA ILE A 18 -5.03 -7.47 -11.11
C ILE A 18 -6.52 -7.80 -10.98
N PRO A 19 -7.10 -7.98 -9.76
CA PRO A 19 -8.55 -8.12 -9.60
C PRO A 19 -9.33 -6.95 -10.19
N LEU A 20 -8.86 -5.71 -10.00
CA LEU A 20 -9.46 -4.52 -10.59
C LEU A 20 -9.52 -4.63 -12.11
N THR A 21 -8.40 -4.98 -12.75
CA THR A 21 -8.32 -5.12 -14.21
C THR A 21 -9.28 -6.19 -14.73
N PHE A 22 -9.45 -7.30 -14.00
CA PHE A 22 -10.43 -8.34 -14.32
C PHE A 22 -11.87 -7.80 -14.29
N PHE A 23 -12.28 -7.13 -13.21
CA PHE A 23 -13.63 -6.57 -13.12
C PHE A 23 -13.89 -5.45 -14.13
N ILE A 24 -12.89 -4.63 -14.44
CA ILE A 24 -12.96 -3.63 -15.51
C ILE A 24 -13.23 -4.32 -16.86
N LEU A 25 -12.50 -5.38 -17.19
CA LEU A 25 -12.71 -6.12 -18.44
C LEU A 25 -14.10 -6.76 -18.52
N LEU A 26 -14.59 -7.34 -17.42
CA LEU A 26 -15.96 -7.89 -17.36
C LEU A 26 -17.01 -6.78 -17.54
N ALA A 27 -16.87 -5.67 -16.82
CA ALA A 27 -17.76 -4.52 -16.95
C ALA A 27 -17.76 -4.03 -18.40
N PHE A 28 -16.58 -3.85 -18.99
CA PHE A 28 -16.43 -3.38 -20.35
C PHE A 28 -17.05 -4.33 -21.39
N LEU A 29 -16.92 -5.65 -21.21
CA LEU A 29 -17.59 -6.64 -22.06
C LEU A 29 -19.12 -6.47 -22.03
N SER A 30 -19.70 -6.27 -20.84
CA SER A 30 -21.14 -6.03 -20.72
C SER A 30 -21.57 -4.67 -21.28
N ILE A 31 -20.73 -3.64 -21.16
CA ILE A 31 -20.93 -2.31 -21.75
C ILE A 31 -20.96 -2.41 -23.29
N VAL A 32 -20.04 -3.16 -23.90
CA VAL A 32 -20.02 -3.33 -25.37
C VAL A 32 -21.28 -4.05 -25.87
N ARG A 33 -21.84 -5.02 -25.11
CA ARG A 33 -23.10 -5.69 -25.47
C ARG A 33 -24.30 -4.74 -25.52
N ILE A 34 -24.27 -3.62 -24.79
CA ILE A 34 -25.33 -2.61 -24.86
C ILE A 34 -25.44 -2.02 -26.27
N ILE A 35 -24.30 -1.81 -26.95
CA ILE A 35 -24.27 -1.20 -28.29
C ILE A 35 -25.08 -2.06 -29.27
N GLY A 36 -24.81 -3.38 -29.30
CA GLY A 36 -25.48 -4.32 -30.20
C GLY A 36 -26.91 -4.66 -29.79
N GLU A 37 -27.12 -5.10 -28.55
CA GLU A 37 -28.40 -5.68 -28.11
C GLU A 37 -29.35 -4.65 -27.50
N GLY A 38 -28.83 -3.62 -26.82
CA GLY A 38 -29.65 -2.66 -26.05
C GLY A 38 -30.52 -3.30 -24.97
N SER A 39 -30.19 -4.52 -24.53
CA SER A 39 -31.04 -5.30 -23.61
C SER A 39 -30.96 -4.75 -22.18
N LYS A 40 -32.08 -4.78 -21.45
CA LYS A 40 -32.13 -4.36 -20.03
C LYS A 40 -31.13 -5.15 -19.17
N ARG A 41 -30.91 -6.42 -19.49
CA ARG A 41 -29.95 -7.30 -18.80
C ARG A 41 -28.52 -6.78 -18.93
N SER A 42 -28.12 -6.32 -20.12
CA SER A 42 -26.77 -5.77 -20.34
C SER A 42 -26.53 -4.49 -19.54
N TYR A 43 -27.54 -3.62 -19.40
CA TYR A 43 -27.46 -2.43 -18.54
C TYR A 43 -27.38 -2.79 -17.04
N ILE A 44 -28.20 -3.72 -16.56
CA ILE A 44 -28.15 -4.16 -15.16
C ILE A 44 -26.78 -4.76 -14.85
N LEU A 45 -26.31 -5.68 -15.71
CA LEU A 45 -25.04 -6.38 -15.55
C LEU A 45 -23.86 -5.40 -15.59
N SER A 46 -23.86 -4.44 -16.51
CA SER A 46 -22.81 -3.42 -16.56
C SER A 46 -22.78 -2.59 -15.30
N GLY A 47 -23.93 -2.13 -14.81
CA GLY A 47 -24.02 -1.43 -13.54
C GLY A 47 -23.45 -2.26 -12.39
N CYS A 48 -23.93 -3.48 -12.19
CA CYS A 48 -23.42 -4.35 -11.12
C CYS A 48 -21.89 -4.53 -11.19
N LEU A 49 -21.34 -4.81 -12.38
CA LEU A 49 -19.90 -5.00 -12.56
C LEU A 49 -19.10 -3.72 -12.34
N ILE A 50 -19.63 -2.54 -12.69
CA ILE A 50 -19.01 -1.24 -12.37
C ILE A 50 -18.96 -1.03 -10.85
N GLY A 51 -20.05 -1.36 -10.14
CA GLY A 51 -20.10 -1.27 -8.68
C GLY A 51 -19.09 -2.21 -8.00
N LEU A 52 -19.01 -3.47 -8.46
CA LEU A 52 -18.01 -4.43 -7.98
C LEU A 52 -16.57 -3.96 -8.27
N ALA A 53 -16.29 -3.48 -9.49
CA ALA A 53 -14.98 -2.96 -9.84
C ALA A 53 -14.59 -1.76 -8.96
N SER A 54 -15.54 -0.86 -8.70
CA SER A 54 -15.34 0.33 -7.87
C SER A 54 -15.11 -0.01 -6.40
N SER A 55 -15.65 -1.14 -5.91
CA SER A 55 -15.38 -1.67 -4.57
C SER A 55 -13.95 -2.22 -4.45
N VAL A 56 -13.40 -2.82 -5.51
CA VAL A 56 -11.99 -3.23 -5.54
C VAL A 56 -11.06 -2.01 -5.51
N LYS A 57 -11.34 -0.99 -6.33
CA LYS A 57 -10.61 0.27 -6.32
C LYS A 57 -11.48 1.38 -6.90
N TYR A 58 -11.57 2.50 -6.19
CA TYR A 58 -12.47 3.62 -6.56
C TYR A 58 -12.20 4.20 -7.96
N THR A 59 -10.99 4.01 -8.52
CA THR A 59 -10.68 4.43 -9.90
C THR A 59 -11.53 3.74 -10.96
N ALA A 60 -12.07 2.54 -10.68
CA ALA A 60 -13.00 1.87 -11.59
C ALA A 60 -14.35 2.60 -11.72
N GLY A 61 -14.67 3.54 -10.83
CA GLY A 61 -15.84 4.41 -10.97
C GLY A 61 -15.84 5.19 -12.29
N LEU A 62 -14.67 5.40 -12.90
CA LEU A 62 -14.54 6.01 -14.23
C LEU A 62 -15.24 5.21 -15.35
N LEU A 63 -15.61 3.95 -15.12
CA LEU A 63 -16.38 3.14 -16.08
C LEU A 63 -17.78 3.70 -16.39
N ILE A 64 -18.27 4.67 -15.60
CA ILE A 64 -19.48 5.43 -15.98
C ILE A 64 -19.34 6.14 -17.32
N ILE A 65 -18.11 6.50 -17.73
CA ILE A 65 -17.80 7.19 -18.99
C ILE A 65 -17.96 6.26 -20.20
N PRO A 66 -17.36 5.04 -20.25
CA PRO A 66 -17.63 4.08 -21.31
C PRO A 66 -19.09 3.61 -21.30
N LEU A 67 -19.74 3.49 -20.14
CA LEU A 67 -21.18 3.20 -20.08
C LEU A 67 -22.02 4.29 -20.77
N LEU A 68 -21.75 5.55 -20.48
CA LEU A 68 -22.43 6.69 -21.13
C LEU A 68 -22.14 6.72 -22.64
N THR A 69 -20.89 6.42 -23.03
CA THR A 69 -20.47 6.39 -24.42
C THR A 69 -21.20 5.27 -25.19
N ALA A 70 -21.31 4.08 -24.61
CA ALA A 70 -22.09 2.98 -25.17
C ALA A 70 -23.57 3.33 -25.32
N PHE A 71 -24.16 4.02 -24.33
CA PHE A 71 -25.53 4.54 -24.42
C PHE A 71 -25.68 5.56 -25.57
N ILE A 72 -24.78 6.53 -25.70
CA ILE A 72 -24.83 7.54 -26.77
C ILE A 72 -24.74 6.86 -28.14
N ILE A 73 -23.83 5.89 -28.29
CA ILE A 73 -23.71 5.09 -29.51
C ILE A 73 -25.02 4.33 -29.77
N ARG A 74 -25.60 3.69 -28.75
CA ARG A 74 -26.85 2.95 -28.88
C ARG A 74 -28.01 3.83 -29.33
N CYS A 75 -28.12 5.04 -28.79
CA CYS A 75 -29.14 6.00 -29.19
C CYS A 75 -28.97 6.48 -30.64
N LYS A 76 -27.75 6.51 -31.18
CA LYS A 76 -27.53 6.79 -32.61
C LYS A 76 -28.03 5.65 -33.51
N ILE A 77 -27.98 4.39 -33.04
CA ILE A 77 -28.41 3.21 -33.81
C ILE A 77 -29.93 3.01 -33.71
N SER A 78 -30.51 3.13 -32.51
CA SER A 78 -31.90 2.74 -32.21
C SER A 78 -32.86 3.92 -31.97
N SER A 79 -32.39 5.15 -32.20
CA SER A 79 -33.04 6.42 -31.86
C SER A 79 -33.12 6.68 -30.35
N PHE A 80 -32.94 7.95 -29.97
CA PHE A 80 -33.04 8.38 -28.58
C PHE A 80 -34.50 8.33 -28.10
N ASN A 81 -34.75 7.68 -26.95
CA ASN A 81 -36.08 7.62 -26.35
C ASN A 81 -35.99 7.47 -24.82
N TRP A 82 -37.11 7.70 -24.14
CA TRP A 82 -37.22 7.61 -22.68
C TRP A 82 -36.97 6.19 -22.13
N ILE A 83 -37.19 5.14 -22.92
CA ILE A 83 -36.96 3.76 -22.48
C ILE A 83 -35.46 3.50 -22.33
N GLU A 84 -34.64 3.96 -23.29
CA GLU A 84 -33.18 3.86 -23.19
C GLU A 84 -32.62 4.66 -22.01
N ILE A 85 -33.17 5.86 -21.73
CA ILE A 85 -32.78 6.64 -20.54
C ILE A 85 -33.06 5.85 -19.26
N LYS A 86 -34.25 5.23 -19.15
CA LYS A 86 -34.59 4.40 -17.97
C LYS A 86 -33.62 3.22 -17.81
N LYS A 87 -33.14 2.62 -18.90
CA LYS A 87 -32.14 1.55 -18.84
C LYS A 87 -30.77 2.07 -18.37
N LEU A 88 -30.34 3.25 -18.84
CA LEU A 88 -29.11 3.88 -18.37
C LEU A 88 -29.19 4.22 -16.88
N LEU A 89 -30.28 4.85 -16.44
CA LEU A 89 -30.51 5.14 -15.02
C LEU A 89 -30.50 3.86 -14.18
N LEU A 90 -31.10 2.78 -14.70
CA LEU A 90 -31.07 1.49 -14.04
C LEU A 90 -29.64 0.95 -13.88
N ALA A 91 -28.77 1.12 -14.88
CA ALA A 91 -27.36 0.75 -14.75
C ALA A 91 -26.62 1.58 -13.69
N TYR A 92 -26.88 2.88 -13.59
CA TYR A 92 -26.29 3.71 -12.52
C TYR A 92 -26.80 3.33 -11.13
N VAL A 93 -28.09 3.03 -11.01
CA VAL A 93 -28.67 2.53 -9.76
C VAL A 93 -28.08 1.18 -9.38
N THR A 94 -27.94 0.24 -10.32
CA THR A 94 -27.35 -1.08 -10.00
C THR A 94 -25.86 -0.98 -9.72
N ALA A 95 -25.13 -0.02 -10.32
CA ALA A 95 -23.75 0.28 -9.93
C ALA A 95 -23.65 0.79 -8.49
N LEU A 96 -24.47 1.76 -8.12
CA LEU A 96 -24.50 2.28 -6.76
C LEU A 96 -24.87 1.19 -5.76
N VAL A 97 -25.97 0.46 -6.00
CA VAL A 97 -26.42 -0.62 -5.13
C VAL A 97 -25.36 -1.70 -4.97
N SER A 98 -24.73 -2.15 -6.06
CA SER A 98 -23.68 -3.17 -6.00
C SER A 98 -22.44 -2.68 -5.23
N PHE A 99 -22.04 -1.42 -5.40
CA PHE A 99 -20.95 -0.83 -4.62
C PHE A 99 -21.29 -0.77 -3.13
N LEU A 100 -22.50 -0.32 -2.76
CA LEU A 100 -22.91 -0.19 -1.37
C LEU A 100 -23.06 -1.56 -0.69
N ILE A 101 -23.56 -2.58 -1.39
CA ILE A 101 -23.65 -3.94 -0.86
C ILE A 101 -22.26 -4.53 -0.59
N THR A 102 -21.29 -4.27 -1.46
CA THR A 102 -19.93 -4.80 -1.32
C THR A 102 -18.99 -3.92 -0.49
N THR A 103 -19.41 -2.68 -0.22
CA THR A 103 -18.68 -1.69 0.59
C THR A 103 -19.61 -1.06 1.64
N PRO A 104 -20.23 -1.86 2.53
CA PRO A 104 -21.31 -1.39 3.41
C PRO A 104 -20.86 -0.30 4.40
N TYR A 105 -19.58 -0.32 4.82
CA TYR A 105 -19.00 0.71 5.69
C TYR A 105 -18.88 2.09 5.04
N SER A 106 -19.01 2.19 3.70
CA SER A 106 -19.17 3.49 3.06
C SER A 106 -20.45 4.21 3.51
N ILE A 107 -21.45 3.48 4.01
CA ILE A 107 -22.66 4.06 4.62
C ILE A 107 -22.56 4.02 6.14
N PHE A 108 -22.29 2.83 6.71
CA PHE A 108 -22.36 2.63 8.16
C PHE A 108 -21.30 3.42 8.93
N ASP A 109 -20.18 3.75 8.28
CA ASP A 109 -19.12 4.57 8.84
C ASP A 109 -18.67 5.66 7.84
N PHE A 110 -19.65 6.39 7.30
CA PHE A 110 -19.43 7.37 6.23
C PHE A 110 -18.39 8.44 6.58
N ASN A 111 -18.30 8.86 7.86
CA ASN A 111 -17.34 9.89 8.27
C ASN A 111 -15.89 9.38 8.13
N ASN A 112 -15.57 8.20 8.67
CA ASN A 112 -14.24 7.61 8.50
C ASN A 112 -13.97 7.28 7.03
N PHE A 113 -14.96 6.73 6.30
CA PHE A 113 -14.84 6.48 4.86
C PHE A 113 -14.48 7.75 4.08
N LYS A 114 -15.12 8.88 4.37
CA LYS A 114 -14.85 10.17 3.73
C LYS A 114 -13.43 10.66 4.07
N GLU A 115 -13.02 10.58 5.33
CA GLU A 115 -11.66 10.95 5.76
C GLU A 115 -10.60 10.10 5.04
N ASP A 116 -10.79 8.78 4.99
CA ASP A 116 -9.90 7.85 4.29
C ASP A 116 -9.83 8.14 2.79
N LEU A 117 -10.98 8.42 2.16
CA LEU A 117 -11.03 8.75 0.72
C LEU A 117 -10.29 10.06 0.42
N LEU A 118 -10.46 11.09 1.26
CA LEU A 118 -9.75 12.36 1.14
C LEU A 118 -8.25 12.18 1.39
N TYR A 119 -7.87 11.38 2.39
CA TYR A 119 -6.49 11.03 2.66
C TYR A 119 -5.84 10.35 1.44
N ILE A 120 -6.47 9.32 0.87
CA ILE A 120 -5.96 8.61 -0.31
C ILE A 120 -5.86 9.57 -1.50
N SER A 121 -6.88 10.40 -1.73
CA SER A 121 -6.86 11.40 -2.81
C SER A 121 -5.72 12.41 -2.67
N GLY A 122 -5.44 12.87 -1.45
CA GLY A 122 -4.28 13.72 -1.16
C GLY A 122 -2.96 12.98 -1.34
N HIS A 123 -2.89 11.75 -0.84
CA HIS A 123 -1.70 10.91 -0.86
C HIS A 123 -1.23 10.58 -2.30
N VAL A 124 -2.15 10.26 -3.21
CA VAL A 124 -1.79 9.95 -4.62
C VAL A 124 -1.34 11.19 -5.39
N ARG A 125 -1.82 12.38 -5.02
CA ARG A 125 -1.39 13.65 -5.63
C ARG A 125 -0.05 14.15 -5.08
N GLY A 126 0.28 13.81 -3.83
CA GLY A 126 1.61 14.05 -3.27
C GLY A 126 2.68 13.15 -3.90
N THR A 127 3.93 13.38 -3.51
CA THR A 127 5.05 12.48 -3.86
C THR A 127 5.24 11.44 -2.76
N HIS A 128 5.66 10.23 -3.14
CA HIS A 128 5.94 9.15 -2.18
C HIS A 128 7.32 9.34 -1.51
N GLY A 129 7.46 10.43 -0.75
CA GLY A 129 8.74 10.88 -0.19
C GLY A 129 9.74 11.28 -1.27
N VAL A 130 11.00 10.86 -1.11
CA VAL A 130 12.09 11.08 -2.07
C VAL A 130 11.93 10.26 -3.36
N LEU A 131 11.17 9.16 -3.34
CA LEU A 131 11.16 8.17 -4.43
C LEU A 131 10.82 8.80 -5.79
N PHE A 132 9.78 9.64 -5.82
CA PHE A 132 9.30 10.32 -7.04
C PHE A 132 9.54 11.83 -7.04
N LYS A 133 10.35 12.33 -6.09
CA LYS A 133 10.69 13.75 -6.05
C LYS A 133 11.53 14.11 -7.29
N GLU A 134 11.23 15.21 -7.97
CA GLU A 134 11.91 15.66 -9.21
C GLU A 134 11.72 14.75 -10.44
N GLU A 135 10.87 13.74 -10.37
CA GLU A 135 10.43 13.03 -11.57
C GLU A 135 9.54 13.95 -12.43
N PRO A 136 9.45 13.72 -13.76
CA PRO A 136 8.53 14.47 -14.60
C PRO A 136 7.08 14.21 -14.18
N SER A 137 6.15 15.01 -14.73
CA SER A 137 4.72 14.82 -14.47
C SER A 137 4.28 13.39 -14.77
N GLY A 138 3.25 12.88 -14.08
CA GLY A 138 2.74 11.53 -14.32
C GLY A 138 2.35 11.28 -15.78
N PHE A 139 1.88 12.32 -16.47
CA PHE A 139 1.61 12.29 -17.91
C PHE A 139 2.82 11.98 -18.79
N ILE A 140 4.03 12.28 -18.34
CA ILE A 140 5.26 12.00 -19.08
C ILE A 140 5.89 10.72 -18.56
N TYR A 141 5.98 10.57 -17.22
CA TYR A 141 6.57 9.41 -16.57
C TYR A 141 5.88 8.11 -16.97
N HIS A 142 4.54 8.10 -17.07
CA HIS A 142 3.85 6.86 -17.41
C HIS A 142 4.12 6.40 -18.84
N ILE A 143 4.26 7.31 -19.80
CA ILE A 143 4.70 6.97 -21.15
C ILE A 143 6.16 6.52 -21.12
N GLN A 144 7.07 7.33 -20.60
CA GLN A 144 8.51 7.05 -20.67
C GLN A 144 8.97 5.80 -19.90
N THR A 145 8.28 5.46 -18.81
CA THR A 145 8.77 4.45 -17.86
C THR A 145 7.72 3.41 -17.50
N SER A 146 6.49 3.82 -17.19
CA SER A 146 5.51 2.86 -16.64
C SER A 146 4.95 1.91 -17.70
N LEU A 147 4.60 2.39 -18.90
CA LEU A 147 4.01 1.56 -19.94
C LEU A 147 4.98 0.49 -20.43
N SER A 148 6.26 0.82 -20.58
CA SER A 148 7.29 -0.14 -21.01
C SER A 148 7.43 -1.33 -20.06
N SER A 149 7.14 -1.16 -18.77
CA SER A 149 7.14 -2.26 -17.80
C SER A 149 6.07 -3.33 -18.08
N GLY A 150 4.97 -2.97 -18.74
CA GLY A 150 3.88 -3.89 -19.09
C GLY A 150 3.83 -4.26 -20.57
N LEU A 151 4.17 -3.34 -21.46
CA LEU A 151 4.10 -3.55 -22.91
C LEU A 151 5.45 -3.96 -23.51
N THR A 152 6.58 -3.63 -22.87
CA THR A 152 7.91 -3.55 -23.50
C THR A 152 7.96 -2.45 -24.57
N VAL A 153 9.16 -1.94 -24.87
CA VAL A 153 9.34 -0.73 -25.70
C VAL A 153 8.66 -0.82 -27.08
N TYR A 154 8.68 -1.98 -27.74
CA TYR A 154 8.14 -2.11 -29.10
C TYR A 154 6.61 -2.09 -29.12
N ILE A 155 5.95 -2.80 -28.21
CA ILE A 155 4.49 -2.80 -28.14
C ILE A 155 3.99 -1.47 -27.58
N GLU A 156 4.74 -0.82 -26.70
CA GLU A 156 4.43 0.54 -26.26
C GLU A 156 4.38 1.51 -27.43
N VAL A 157 5.44 1.57 -28.25
CA VAL A 157 5.49 2.43 -29.44
C VAL A 157 4.33 2.09 -30.39
N LEU A 158 4.07 0.81 -30.65
CA LEU A 158 2.92 0.39 -31.47
C LEU A 158 1.58 0.81 -30.84
N SER A 159 1.45 0.81 -29.52
CA SER A 159 0.23 1.23 -28.83
C SER A 159 -0.02 2.73 -28.98
N ILE A 160 1.03 3.55 -28.92
CA ILE A 160 0.95 4.99 -29.15
C ILE A 160 0.54 5.26 -30.61
N ILE A 161 1.16 4.58 -31.56
CA ILE A 161 0.79 4.66 -32.99
C ILE A 161 -0.66 4.21 -33.20
N ALA A 162 -1.09 3.13 -32.54
CA ALA A 162 -2.45 2.62 -32.65
C ALA A 162 -3.49 3.60 -32.09
N ILE A 163 -3.20 4.27 -30.98
CA ILE A 163 -4.06 5.32 -30.43
C ILE A 163 -4.16 6.50 -31.38
N ALA A 164 -3.04 6.99 -31.90
CA ALA A 164 -3.04 8.06 -32.90
C ALA A 164 -3.83 7.67 -34.15
N TYR A 165 -3.65 6.45 -34.65
CA TYR A 165 -4.39 5.90 -35.79
C TYR A 165 -5.90 5.87 -35.54
N ILE A 166 -6.34 5.36 -34.38
CA ILE A 166 -7.75 5.27 -34.01
C ILE A 166 -8.39 6.66 -33.87
N ILE A 167 -7.67 7.65 -33.32
CA ILE A 167 -8.14 9.03 -33.24
C ILE A 167 -8.31 9.62 -34.64
N ILE A 168 -7.29 9.52 -35.48
CA ILE A 168 -7.30 10.03 -36.87
C ILE A 168 -8.43 9.35 -37.66
N GLU A 169 -8.55 8.03 -37.58
CA GLU A 169 -9.60 7.29 -38.25
C GLU A 169 -11.00 7.74 -37.81
N SER A 170 -11.19 8.00 -36.51
CA SER A 170 -12.47 8.44 -35.96
C SER A 170 -12.86 9.86 -36.41
N ILE A 171 -11.88 10.74 -36.64
CA ILE A 171 -12.10 12.09 -37.16
C ILE A 171 -12.40 12.06 -38.66
N LEU A 172 -11.63 11.28 -39.42
CA LEU A 172 -11.67 11.30 -40.89
C LEU A 172 -12.79 10.45 -41.50
N ARG A 173 -13.28 9.42 -40.81
CA ARG A 173 -14.24 8.46 -41.40
C ARG A 173 -15.55 8.41 -40.63
N ARG A 174 -16.67 8.80 -41.25
CA ARG A 174 -18.04 8.68 -40.71
C ARG A 174 -18.62 7.25 -40.85
N SER A 175 -18.03 6.26 -40.19
CA SER A 175 -18.45 4.85 -40.25
C SER A 175 -18.89 4.31 -38.88
N GLU A 176 -19.64 3.20 -38.84
CA GLU A 176 -19.92 2.41 -37.63
C GLU A 176 -18.66 2.10 -36.80
N ARG A 177 -17.49 2.09 -37.44
CA ARG A 177 -16.17 1.92 -36.79
C ARG A 177 -15.81 3.04 -35.81
N ILE A 178 -16.36 4.25 -35.97
CA ILE A 178 -16.21 5.32 -34.98
C ILE A 178 -16.72 4.85 -33.62
N SER A 179 -17.81 4.09 -33.58
CA SER A 179 -18.42 3.64 -32.33
C SER A 179 -17.48 2.73 -31.53
N SER A 180 -16.80 1.79 -32.20
CA SER A 180 -15.81 0.90 -31.57
C SER A 180 -14.54 1.62 -31.12
N ASN A 181 -14.12 2.64 -31.88
CA ASN A 181 -12.97 3.46 -31.53
C ASN A 181 -13.26 4.36 -30.32
N LEU A 182 -14.41 5.03 -30.31
CA LEU A 182 -14.86 5.90 -29.22
C LEU A 182 -15.03 5.13 -27.92
N ILE A 183 -15.58 3.91 -27.95
CA ILE A 183 -15.76 3.12 -26.72
C ILE A 183 -14.41 2.79 -26.08
N LEU A 184 -13.39 2.39 -26.85
CA LEU A 184 -12.04 2.14 -26.32
C LEU A 184 -11.40 3.41 -25.75
N LEU A 185 -11.45 4.52 -26.50
CA LEU A 185 -10.90 5.81 -26.07
C LEU A 185 -11.59 6.35 -24.82
N SER A 186 -12.88 6.05 -24.62
CA SER A 186 -13.66 6.49 -23.45
C SER A 186 -13.22 5.86 -22.12
N TRP A 187 -12.43 4.78 -22.16
CA TRP A 187 -11.73 4.27 -20.98
C TRP A 187 -10.27 4.72 -20.95
N ILE A 188 -9.55 4.54 -22.06
CA ILE A 188 -8.10 4.79 -22.14
C ILE A 188 -7.77 6.23 -21.76
N LEU A 189 -8.44 7.21 -22.36
CA LEU A 189 -8.10 8.61 -22.12
C LEU A 189 -8.45 9.05 -20.70
N PRO A 190 -9.71 8.90 -20.20
CA PRO A 190 -10.02 9.38 -18.85
C PRO A 190 -9.20 8.70 -17.76
N TYR A 191 -8.97 7.38 -17.85
CA TYR A 191 -8.15 6.68 -16.87
C TYR A 191 -6.69 7.15 -16.94
N TYR A 192 -6.12 7.30 -18.14
CA TYR A 192 -4.78 7.85 -18.32
C TYR A 192 -4.64 9.27 -17.74
N PHE A 193 -5.63 10.14 -17.98
CA PHE A 193 -5.64 11.49 -17.43
C PHE A 193 -5.66 11.51 -15.90
N VAL A 194 -6.41 10.60 -15.28
CA VAL A 194 -6.46 10.48 -13.82
C VAL A 194 -5.11 10.03 -13.26
N ILE A 195 -4.51 8.96 -13.76
CA ILE A 195 -3.21 8.50 -13.25
C ILE A 195 -2.08 9.49 -13.58
N GLY A 196 -2.16 10.16 -14.74
CA GLY A 196 -1.18 11.18 -15.15
C GLY A 196 -1.20 12.43 -14.26
N SER A 197 -2.32 12.69 -13.57
CA SER A 197 -2.46 13.80 -12.61
C SER A 197 -1.87 13.51 -11.22
N TRP A 198 -1.37 12.30 -10.99
CA TRP A 198 -0.83 11.88 -9.69
C TRP A 198 0.68 12.19 -9.57
N GLY A 199 1.12 12.42 -8.33
CA GLY A 199 2.54 12.54 -7.97
C GLY A 199 3.16 11.22 -7.52
N ASN A 200 2.33 10.23 -7.21
CA ASN A 200 2.77 8.84 -7.03
C ASN A 200 2.84 8.15 -8.39
N LEU A 201 4.04 7.75 -8.79
CA LEU A 201 4.31 7.32 -10.16
C LEU A 201 4.56 5.81 -10.24
N PHE A 202 3.86 5.02 -9.43
CA PHE A 202 4.06 3.58 -9.42
C PHE A 202 3.67 2.93 -10.75
N PRO A 203 4.55 2.11 -11.37
CA PRO A 203 4.26 1.48 -12.67
C PRO A 203 2.97 0.65 -12.70
N ARG A 204 2.58 0.03 -11.57
CA ARG A 204 1.35 -0.78 -11.48
C ARG A 204 0.07 -0.01 -11.82
N TYR A 205 0.08 1.33 -11.75
CA TYR A 205 -1.08 2.14 -12.11
C TYR A 205 -1.50 2.01 -13.58
N VAL A 206 -0.58 1.60 -14.47
CA VAL A 206 -0.92 1.39 -15.89
C VAL A 206 -1.57 0.02 -16.15
N ILE A 207 -1.58 -0.91 -15.20
CA ILE A 207 -2.11 -2.28 -15.41
C ILE A 207 -3.54 -2.27 -16.00
N PRO A 208 -4.49 -1.45 -15.49
CA PRO A 208 -5.85 -1.40 -16.06
C PRO A 208 -5.95 -0.81 -17.48
N LEU A 209 -4.89 -0.19 -18.01
CA LEU A 209 -4.82 0.27 -19.39
C LEU A 209 -4.31 -0.82 -20.35
N LEU A 210 -3.46 -1.73 -19.87
CA LEU A 210 -2.73 -2.67 -20.72
C LEU A 210 -3.63 -3.50 -21.64
N PRO A 211 -4.76 -4.10 -21.18
CA PRO A 211 -5.62 -4.86 -22.07
C PRO A 211 -6.18 -4.03 -23.23
N PHE A 212 -6.55 -2.77 -22.96
CA PHE A 212 -7.15 -1.88 -23.95
C PHE A 212 -6.11 -1.39 -24.95
N LEU A 213 -4.91 -1.05 -24.49
CA LEU A 213 -3.78 -0.72 -25.37
C LEU A 213 -3.37 -1.90 -26.26
N LEU A 214 -3.42 -3.12 -25.74
CA LEU A 214 -3.16 -4.32 -26.55
C LEU A 214 -4.25 -4.58 -27.59
N ILE A 215 -5.52 -4.30 -27.26
CA ILE A 215 -6.62 -4.35 -28.24
C ILE A 215 -6.42 -3.32 -29.36
N THR A 216 -5.97 -2.10 -29.04
CA THR A 216 -5.69 -1.09 -30.08
C THR A 216 -4.52 -1.50 -30.96
N VAL A 217 -3.46 -2.09 -30.41
CA VAL A 217 -2.35 -2.67 -31.19
C VAL A 217 -2.83 -3.79 -32.10
N ALA A 218 -3.62 -4.73 -31.59
CA ALA A 218 -4.19 -5.81 -32.39
C ALA A 218 -5.06 -5.27 -33.54
N TYR A 219 -5.85 -4.22 -33.28
CA TYR A 219 -6.62 -3.53 -34.31
C TYR A 219 -5.71 -2.90 -35.37
N LEU A 220 -4.65 -2.19 -34.98
CA LEU A 220 -3.68 -1.60 -35.92
C LEU A 220 -3.04 -2.67 -36.82
N LEU A 221 -2.58 -3.78 -36.24
CA LEU A 221 -1.98 -4.89 -36.99
C LEU A 221 -2.96 -5.52 -37.98
N HIS A 222 -4.23 -5.69 -37.57
CA HIS A 222 -5.28 -6.15 -38.49
C HIS A 222 -5.53 -5.15 -39.63
N ARG A 223 -5.46 -3.84 -39.38
CA ARG A 223 -5.61 -2.83 -40.42
C ARG A 223 -4.45 -2.80 -41.40
N LEU A 224 -3.23 -3.02 -40.90
CA LEU A 224 -2.05 -3.19 -41.75
C LEU A 224 -2.18 -4.43 -42.64
N SER A 225 -2.71 -5.54 -42.12
CA SER A 225 -2.93 -6.75 -42.92
C SER A 225 -3.87 -6.50 -44.09
N LEU A 226 -5.03 -5.88 -43.83
CA LEU A 226 -5.98 -5.52 -44.89
C LEU A 226 -5.38 -4.58 -45.93
N PHE A 227 -4.56 -3.61 -45.51
CA PHE A 227 -3.89 -2.69 -46.43
C PHE A 227 -2.87 -3.40 -47.33
N THR A 228 -2.08 -4.33 -46.77
CA THR A 228 -1.12 -5.13 -47.56
C THR A 228 -1.80 -5.98 -48.63
N HIS A 229 -2.97 -6.57 -48.34
CA HIS A 229 -3.76 -7.31 -49.33
C HIS A 229 -4.27 -6.44 -50.49
N ILE A 230 -4.62 -5.17 -50.21
CA ILE A 230 -5.07 -4.23 -51.26
C ILE A 230 -3.93 -3.85 -52.21
N LEU A 231 -2.72 -3.67 -51.68
CA LEU A 231 -1.54 -3.29 -52.49
C LEU A 231 -1.00 -4.43 -53.35
N LEU A 232 -1.07 -5.67 -52.87
CA LEU A 232 -0.51 -6.86 -53.53
C LEU A 232 -1.43 -7.47 -54.61
N ARG A 233 -2.45 -6.75 -55.09
CA ARG A 233 -3.48 -7.24 -56.01
C ARG A 233 -3.01 -7.54 -57.46
N SER A 234 -1.72 -7.72 -57.69
CA SER A 234 -1.13 -8.02 -59.02
C SER A 234 -1.23 -9.52 -59.37
N ARG A 235 -0.97 -9.88 -60.64
CA ARG A 235 -1.27 -11.20 -61.29
C ARG A 235 -0.69 -12.47 -60.61
N ILE A 236 0.05 -12.38 -59.52
CA ILE A 236 0.61 -13.52 -58.76
C ILE A 236 -0.07 -13.58 -57.37
N GLN A 237 -1.38 -13.82 -57.35
CA GLN A 237 -2.24 -13.61 -56.17
C GLN A 237 -1.94 -14.53 -54.99
N LEU A 238 -1.86 -15.85 -55.19
CA LEU A 238 -1.78 -16.81 -54.09
C LEU A 238 -0.44 -16.78 -53.34
N ALA A 239 0.67 -16.60 -54.06
CA ALA A 239 2.00 -16.56 -53.45
C ALA A 239 2.25 -15.26 -52.67
N GLN A 240 1.74 -14.12 -53.16
CA GLN A 240 1.93 -12.82 -52.51
C GLN A 240 1.07 -12.67 -51.25
N GLU A 241 -0.17 -13.15 -51.24
CA GLU A 241 -1.03 -13.14 -50.05
C GLU A 241 -0.51 -14.09 -48.96
N SER A 242 -0.04 -15.27 -49.34
CA SER A 242 0.58 -16.23 -48.41
C SER A 242 1.84 -15.65 -47.76
N PHE A 243 2.66 -14.93 -48.54
CA PHE A 243 3.86 -14.25 -48.02
C PHE A 243 3.53 -13.10 -47.07
N ALA A 244 2.56 -12.24 -47.40
CA ALA A 244 2.15 -11.14 -46.52
C ALA A 244 1.59 -11.63 -45.18
N ASN A 245 0.76 -12.67 -45.23
CA ASN A 245 0.23 -13.32 -44.03
C ASN A 245 1.33 -13.98 -43.19
N ALA A 246 2.27 -14.68 -43.85
CA ALA A 246 3.42 -15.27 -43.17
C ALA A 246 4.30 -14.19 -42.52
N PHE A 247 4.59 -13.10 -43.23
CA PHE A 247 5.36 -11.97 -42.71
C PHE A 247 4.68 -11.34 -41.48
N LEU A 248 3.37 -11.08 -41.55
CA LEU A 248 2.63 -10.51 -40.42
C LEU A 248 2.56 -11.44 -39.21
N LEU A 249 2.44 -12.75 -39.47
CA LEU A 249 2.52 -13.76 -38.43
C LEU A 249 3.91 -13.76 -37.78
N ILE A 250 4.98 -13.81 -38.57
CA ILE A 250 6.37 -13.77 -38.09
C ILE A 250 6.62 -12.47 -37.31
N PHE A 251 6.17 -11.33 -37.83
CA PHE A 251 6.29 -10.04 -37.17
C PHE A 251 5.55 -10.02 -35.82
N THR A 252 4.32 -10.54 -35.79
CA THR A 252 3.54 -10.65 -34.55
C THR A 252 4.21 -11.58 -33.54
N LEU A 253 4.75 -12.73 -33.98
CA LEU A 253 5.52 -13.64 -33.14
C LEU A 253 6.80 -12.99 -32.62
N ALA A 254 7.51 -12.24 -33.45
CA ALA A 254 8.72 -11.51 -33.07
C ALA A 254 8.42 -10.45 -31.98
N LEU A 255 7.29 -9.74 -32.09
CA LEU A 255 6.85 -8.79 -31.06
C LEU A 255 6.59 -9.46 -29.70
N LEU A 256 6.26 -10.75 -29.67
CA LEU A 256 6.02 -11.50 -28.44
C LEU A 256 7.31 -11.96 -27.73
N ILE A 257 8.46 -11.98 -28.41
CA ILE A 257 9.72 -12.48 -27.84
C ILE A 257 10.10 -11.68 -26.58
N ASN A 258 10.07 -10.35 -26.66
CA ASN A 258 10.42 -9.48 -25.52
C ASN A 258 9.49 -9.64 -24.31
N PRO A 259 8.15 -9.53 -24.43
CA PRO A 259 7.26 -9.70 -23.29
C PRO A 259 7.32 -11.11 -22.70
N ILE A 260 7.46 -12.16 -23.54
CA ILE A 260 7.63 -13.54 -23.07
C ILE A 260 8.92 -13.67 -22.27
N THR A 261 10.06 -13.24 -22.82
CA THR A 261 11.35 -13.35 -22.14
C THR A 261 11.42 -12.53 -20.84
N ALA A 262 10.84 -11.32 -20.83
CA ALA A 262 10.73 -10.51 -19.63
C ALA A 262 9.84 -11.17 -18.56
N SER A 263 8.69 -11.73 -18.95
CA SER A 263 7.80 -12.46 -18.03
C SER A 263 8.46 -13.72 -17.47
N LEU A 264 9.14 -14.51 -18.30
CA LEU A 264 9.87 -15.70 -17.85
C LEU A 264 10.98 -15.35 -16.84
N LYS A 265 11.69 -14.23 -17.04
CA LYS A 265 12.69 -13.75 -16.08
C LYS A 265 12.06 -13.36 -14.74
N ILE A 266 10.87 -12.78 -14.76
CA ILE A 266 10.12 -12.45 -13.54
C ILE A 266 9.72 -13.73 -12.82
N ASP A 267 9.12 -14.70 -13.49
CA ASP A 267 8.73 -15.98 -12.89
C ASP A 267 9.94 -16.75 -12.34
N GLN A 268 11.04 -16.78 -13.08
CA GLN A 268 12.31 -17.35 -12.61
C GLN A 268 12.82 -16.67 -11.33
N SER A 269 12.56 -15.38 -11.16
CA SER A 269 12.93 -14.67 -9.92
C SER A 269 12.12 -15.14 -8.72
N PHE A 270 10.87 -15.59 -8.91
CA PHE A 270 10.04 -16.14 -7.83
C PHE A 270 10.46 -17.54 -7.38
N LEU A 271 11.25 -18.26 -8.19
CA LEU A 271 11.85 -19.53 -7.79
C LEU A 271 13.07 -19.37 -6.87
N LYS A 272 13.59 -18.14 -6.72
CA LYS A 272 14.74 -17.84 -5.87
C LYS A 272 14.30 -17.57 -4.43
N ASN A 273 15.16 -17.91 -3.47
CA ASN A 273 14.99 -17.51 -2.08
C ASN A 273 14.97 -15.99 -1.95
N ASP A 274 14.23 -15.44 -1.00
CA ASP A 274 14.18 -13.99 -0.74
C ASP A 274 15.10 -13.63 0.44
N THR A 275 15.89 -12.55 0.32
CA THR A 275 16.76 -12.06 1.40
C THR A 275 15.99 -11.73 2.67
N ARG A 276 14.73 -11.31 2.57
CA ARG A 276 13.86 -11.11 3.74
C ARG A 276 13.54 -12.44 4.42
N GLN A 277 13.27 -13.49 3.65
CA GLN A 277 13.00 -14.81 4.23
C GLN A 277 14.26 -15.41 4.88
N THR A 278 15.40 -15.38 4.18
CA THR A 278 16.64 -15.94 4.72
C THR A 278 17.16 -15.16 5.93
N SER A 279 16.96 -13.83 5.97
CA SER A 279 17.25 -13.03 7.16
C SER A 279 16.29 -13.31 8.31
N LEU A 280 15.00 -13.53 8.06
CA LEU A 280 14.03 -13.93 9.08
C LEU A 280 14.43 -15.27 9.74
N GLU A 281 14.79 -16.27 8.94
CA GLU A 281 15.25 -17.58 9.42
C GLU A 281 16.53 -17.49 10.25
N TRP A 282 17.43 -16.57 9.88
CA TRP A 282 18.64 -16.32 10.67
C TRP A 282 18.32 -15.60 11.98
N ILE A 283 17.44 -14.59 11.95
CA ILE A 283 17.00 -13.86 13.15
C ILE A 283 16.41 -14.83 14.16
N ASP A 284 15.49 -15.70 13.73
CA ASP A 284 14.82 -16.69 14.59
C ASP A 284 15.78 -17.62 15.34
N LYS A 285 16.97 -17.87 14.78
CA LYS A 285 17.99 -18.76 15.33
C LYS A 285 19.07 -18.05 16.15
N ASN A 286 19.29 -16.76 15.92
CA ASN A 286 20.48 -16.06 16.42
C ASN A 286 20.17 -14.85 17.31
N ILE A 287 18.97 -14.28 17.24
CA ILE A 287 18.59 -13.15 18.09
C ILE A 287 17.86 -13.67 19.34
N PRO A 288 18.24 -13.24 20.56
CA PRO A 288 17.56 -13.63 21.79
C PRO A 288 16.08 -13.26 21.80
N GLU A 289 15.26 -14.09 22.44
CA GLU A 289 13.85 -13.77 22.67
C GLU A 289 13.71 -12.54 23.59
N ASN A 290 12.61 -11.81 23.42
CA ASN A 290 12.27 -10.55 24.08
C ASN A 290 13.16 -9.35 23.72
N SER A 291 14.09 -9.48 22.77
CA SER A 291 14.84 -8.34 22.25
C SER A 291 13.93 -7.29 21.59
N ILE A 292 14.32 -6.03 21.73
CA ILE A 292 13.68 -4.88 21.11
C ILE A 292 14.27 -4.69 19.71
N ILE A 293 13.44 -4.88 18.68
CA ILE A 293 13.86 -4.78 17.28
C ILE A 293 13.18 -3.60 16.61
N PHE A 294 13.99 -2.68 16.09
CA PHE A 294 13.52 -1.61 15.23
C PHE A 294 13.79 -1.98 13.77
N ARG A 295 12.77 -1.87 12.92
CA ARG A 295 12.89 -2.20 11.49
C ARG A 295 12.18 -1.18 10.61
N GLU A 296 12.62 -1.06 9.36
CA GLU A 296 11.97 -0.23 8.33
C GLU A 296 11.26 -1.09 7.25
N TYR A 297 10.58 -0.46 6.29
CA TYR A 297 9.95 -1.17 5.16
C TYR A 297 10.95 -2.06 4.39
N TYR A 298 10.43 -3.08 3.72
CA TYR A 298 11.20 -4.03 2.92
C TYR A 298 12.24 -4.85 3.72
N THR A 299 12.10 -4.95 5.03
CA THR A 299 12.82 -5.87 5.94
C THR A 299 11.93 -7.08 6.30
N PRO A 300 12.48 -8.19 6.86
CA PRO A 300 11.69 -9.33 7.36
C PRO A 300 10.60 -8.96 8.39
N GLU A 301 9.44 -9.60 8.30
CA GLU A 301 8.32 -9.46 9.26
C GLU A 301 8.55 -10.28 10.54
N VAL A 302 9.53 -9.86 11.33
CA VAL A 302 9.97 -10.53 12.57
C VAL A 302 8.88 -10.62 13.64
N GLU A 303 7.88 -9.73 13.61
CA GLU A 303 6.72 -9.76 14.50
C GLU A 303 5.88 -11.03 14.35
N LEU A 304 5.91 -11.68 13.18
CA LEU A 304 5.19 -12.94 12.93
C LEU A 304 5.76 -14.11 13.74
N LEU A 305 6.99 -13.99 14.24
CA LEU A 305 7.62 -15.02 15.08
C LEU A 305 7.10 -14.98 16.53
N GLY A 306 6.48 -13.87 16.97
CA GLY A 306 5.94 -13.74 18.33
C GLY A 306 7.00 -13.72 19.45
N LYS A 307 8.28 -13.61 19.11
CA LYS A 307 9.42 -13.67 20.05
C LYS A 307 10.01 -12.32 20.45
N TYR A 308 9.65 -11.24 19.76
CA TYR A 308 10.37 -9.95 19.86
C TYR A 308 9.41 -8.78 20.12
N LEU A 309 9.94 -7.72 20.74
CA LEU A 309 9.26 -6.43 20.86
C LEU A 309 9.61 -5.58 19.64
N VAL A 310 8.68 -5.43 18.70
CA VAL A 310 8.97 -4.86 17.38
C VAL A 310 8.36 -3.46 17.23
N ASN A 311 9.19 -2.49 16.87
CA ASN A 311 8.74 -1.21 16.35
C ASN A 311 9.05 -1.12 14.84
N ASN A 312 8.00 -1.02 14.03
CA ASN A 312 8.11 -0.85 12.59
C ASN A 312 8.01 0.65 12.22
N PHE A 313 9.04 1.15 11.54
CA PHE A 313 9.21 2.54 11.17
C PHE A 313 9.19 2.74 9.64
N ASP A 314 8.27 2.09 8.94
CA ASP A 314 7.88 2.41 7.56
C ASP A 314 9.04 2.98 6.68
N ILE A 315 8.92 4.20 6.14
CA ILE A 315 9.97 4.93 5.39
C ILE A 315 10.62 5.99 6.31
N LYS A 316 10.37 5.94 7.61
CA LYS A 316 10.63 7.03 8.55
C LYS A 316 11.68 6.68 9.60
N LEU A 317 12.40 5.57 9.45
CA LEU A 317 13.46 5.22 10.39
C LEU A 317 14.49 6.35 10.51
N ALA A 318 14.83 7.01 9.38
CA ALA A 318 15.71 8.18 9.35
C ALA A 318 15.11 9.46 9.97
N ASP A 319 13.81 9.51 10.25
CA ASP A 319 13.16 10.63 10.94
C ASP A 319 13.29 10.53 12.47
N ILE A 320 13.71 9.38 12.99
CA ILE A 320 13.91 9.16 14.42
C ILE A 320 15.16 9.92 14.88
N SER A 321 15.07 10.57 16.06
CA SER A 321 16.27 11.17 16.68
C SER A 321 17.27 10.07 17.02
N LYS A 322 18.57 10.38 16.92
CA LYS A 322 19.65 9.45 17.28
C LYS A 322 19.47 8.90 18.72
N GLU A 323 18.95 9.74 19.60
CA GLU A 323 18.63 9.42 21.01
C GLU A 323 17.60 8.31 21.17
N ASN A 324 16.64 8.18 20.25
CA ASN A 324 15.60 7.16 20.34
C ASN A 324 16.05 5.80 19.76
N ILE A 325 17.19 5.73 19.06
CA ILE A 325 17.75 4.46 18.57
C ILE A 325 18.35 3.65 19.73
N ILE A 326 18.73 4.33 20.82
CA ILE A 326 19.29 3.73 22.03
C ILE A 326 18.35 2.66 22.63
N GLU A 327 17.04 2.84 22.48
CA GLU A 327 16.03 1.91 23.01
C GLU A 327 15.98 0.56 22.27
N ALA A 328 16.57 0.45 21.08
CA ALA A 328 16.57 -0.78 20.30
C ALA A 328 17.83 -1.63 20.57
N ASP A 329 17.64 -2.91 20.85
CA ASP A 329 18.74 -3.89 20.90
C ASP A 329 19.27 -4.16 19.49
N TYR A 330 18.35 -4.29 18.52
CA TYR A 330 18.68 -4.58 17.13
C TYR A 330 18.00 -3.61 16.17
N LEU A 331 18.73 -3.22 15.13
CA LEU A 331 18.23 -2.40 14.04
C LEU A 331 18.32 -3.18 12.72
N ILE A 332 17.20 -3.26 11.99
CA ILE A 332 17.14 -3.93 10.70
C ILE A 332 16.81 -2.90 9.61
N ILE A 333 17.70 -2.76 8.64
CA ILE A 333 17.53 -1.83 7.50
C ILE A 333 17.57 -2.59 6.17
N SER A 334 16.99 -1.97 5.15
CA SER A 334 16.80 -2.53 3.82
C SER A 334 17.24 -1.56 2.74
N SER A 335 17.99 -2.06 1.75
CA SER A 335 18.35 -1.27 0.57
C SER A 335 17.13 -0.84 -0.23
N GLY A 336 15.98 -1.49 -0.02
CA GLY A 336 14.69 -1.08 -0.55
C GLY A 336 14.25 0.32 -0.08
N VAL A 337 14.77 0.79 1.06
CA VAL A 337 14.55 2.14 1.61
C VAL A 337 15.80 3.00 1.43
N TYR A 338 16.94 2.62 2.01
CA TYR A 338 18.08 3.55 2.10
C TYR A 338 18.68 3.92 0.74
N ASP A 339 18.68 3.03 -0.26
CA ASP A 339 19.18 3.35 -1.61
C ASP A 339 18.39 4.48 -2.27
N ARG A 340 17.14 4.73 -1.86
CA ARG A 340 16.31 5.82 -2.40
C ARG A 340 16.94 7.18 -2.09
N TYR A 341 17.48 7.34 -0.89
CA TYR A 341 18.15 8.55 -0.46
C TYR A 341 19.48 8.73 -1.18
N TYR A 342 20.27 7.66 -1.30
CA TYR A 342 21.56 7.68 -2.01
C TYR A 342 21.42 7.96 -3.51
N ARG A 343 20.30 7.60 -4.15
CA ARG A 343 20.02 7.96 -5.55
C ARG A 343 19.72 9.45 -5.75
N LYS A 344 19.34 10.17 -4.68
CA LYS A 344 18.99 11.60 -4.71
C LYS A 344 19.66 12.33 -3.54
N PRO A 345 21.01 12.41 -3.52
CA PRO A 345 21.77 12.89 -2.37
C PRO A 345 21.55 14.37 -2.09
N GLU A 346 21.27 15.17 -3.12
CA GLU A 346 21.05 16.62 -3.01
C GLU A 346 19.89 16.97 -2.08
N VAL A 347 18.85 16.13 -2.08
CA VAL A 347 17.61 16.34 -1.31
C VAL A 347 17.47 15.42 -0.09
N SER A 348 18.46 14.57 0.18
CA SER A 348 18.40 13.51 1.21
C SER A 348 19.58 13.50 2.17
N ARG A 349 20.22 14.66 2.39
CA ARG A 349 21.46 14.77 3.18
C ARG A 349 21.28 14.30 4.63
N LYS A 350 20.13 14.59 5.24
CA LYS A 350 19.82 14.21 6.64
C LYS A 350 19.71 12.70 6.77
N GLU A 351 19.01 12.06 5.83
CA GLU A 351 18.75 10.63 5.81
C GLU A 351 20.02 9.84 5.49
N ILE A 352 20.83 10.32 4.53
CA ILE A 352 22.14 9.73 4.25
C ILE A 352 23.03 9.78 5.50
N ALA A 353 23.11 10.93 6.18
CA ALA A 353 23.89 11.08 7.40
C ALA A 353 23.40 10.14 8.53
N PHE A 354 22.11 9.84 8.57
CA PHE A 354 21.55 8.84 9.49
C PHE A 354 22.06 7.44 9.18
N TYR A 355 21.97 6.95 7.94
CA TYR A 355 22.46 5.61 7.59
C TYR A 355 23.99 5.50 7.69
N GLU A 356 24.74 6.56 7.38
CA GLU A 356 26.19 6.61 7.63
C GLU A 356 26.51 6.55 9.13
N TYR A 357 25.73 7.23 9.97
CA TYR A 357 25.84 7.12 11.42
C TYR A 357 25.63 5.68 11.89
N LEU A 358 24.60 4.98 11.39
CA LEU A 358 24.37 3.58 11.74
C LEU A 358 25.57 2.69 11.37
N ASN A 359 26.08 2.83 10.14
CA ASN A 359 27.25 2.07 9.68
C ASN A 359 28.51 2.32 10.51
N LYS A 360 28.66 3.53 11.06
CA LYS A 360 29.85 3.93 11.83
C LYS A 360 29.76 3.58 13.31
N ASN A 361 28.56 3.65 13.90
CA ASN A 361 28.40 3.59 15.36
C ASN A 361 27.77 2.27 15.85
N LEU A 362 27.04 1.56 15.00
CA LEU A 362 26.46 0.27 15.37
C LEU A 362 27.30 -0.89 14.83
N GLN A 363 27.26 -2.03 15.53
CA GLN A 363 27.95 -3.22 15.09
C GLN A 363 27.09 -3.95 14.05
N LEU A 364 27.57 -4.05 12.81
CA LEU A 364 26.91 -4.88 11.79
C LEU A 364 27.11 -6.37 12.14
N LEU A 365 26.03 -7.06 12.52
CA LEU A 365 26.06 -8.49 12.83
C LEU A 365 25.99 -9.35 11.58
N LYS A 366 25.09 -9.00 10.67
CA LYS A 366 24.83 -9.80 9.48
C LYS A 366 24.31 -8.94 8.34
N GLU A 367 24.76 -9.27 7.13
CA GLU A 367 24.32 -8.67 5.88
C GLU A 367 23.88 -9.78 4.92
N PHE A 368 22.67 -9.64 4.36
CA PHE A 368 22.09 -10.52 3.36
C PHE A 368 21.97 -9.74 2.06
N LYS A 369 22.80 -10.09 1.06
CA LYS A 369 22.76 -9.48 -0.27
C LYS A 369 22.04 -10.42 -1.25
N PRO A 370 21.27 -9.87 -2.20
CA PRO A 370 20.78 -10.67 -3.32
C PRO A 370 21.97 -11.17 -4.15
N ASP A 371 21.91 -12.41 -4.60
CA ASP A 371 22.91 -13.05 -5.45
C ASP A 371 22.25 -13.85 -6.59
N LYS A 372 22.98 -14.81 -7.18
CA LYS A 372 22.42 -15.65 -8.26
C LYS A 372 21.23 -16.49 -7.78
N SER A 373 21.24 -16.93 -6.52
CA SER A 373 20.28 -17.83 -5.88
C SER A 373 19.23 -17.12 -4.99
N THR A 374 19.51 -15.88 -4.59
CA THR A 374 18.64 -15.07 -3.72
C THR A 374 18.23 -13.76 -4.38
N LYS A 375 16.96 -13.39 -4.26
CA LYS A 375 16.40 -12.10 -4.70
C LYS A 375 16.05 -11.21 -3.50
N GLY A 376 15.66 -9.97 -3.79
CA GLY A 376 15.19 -9.02 -2.77
C GLY A 376 16.19 -7.90 -2.51
N PRO A 377 15.89 -6.99 -1.57
CA PRO A 377 16.80 -5.93 -1.17
C PRO A 377 17.96 -6.48 -0.34
N THR A 378 19.03 -5.71 -0.19
CA THR A 378 20.06 -6.03 0.80
C THR A 378 19.49 -5.76 2.20
N ILE A 379 19.54 -6.74 3.09
CA ILE A 379 19.13 -6.60 4.49
C ILE A 379 20.37 -6.52 5.37
N LYS A 380 20.44 -5.50 6.22
CA LYS A 380 21.51 -5.35 7.22
C LYS A 380 20.90 -5.38 8.62
N ILE A 381 21.51 -6.19 9.49
CA ILE A 381 21.12 -6.33 10.89
C ILE A 381 22.26 -5.79 11.74
N TYR A 382 21.97 -4.74 12.50
CA TYR A 382 22.89 -4.13 13.44
C TYR A 382 22.52 -4.51 14.87
N LEU A 383 23.55 -4.68 15.69
CA LEU A 383 23.47 -4.68 17.14
C LEU A 383 23.79 -3.29 17.65
N ASN A 384 22.96 -2.80 18.56
CA ASN A 384 23.22 -1.54 19.24
C ASN A 384 24.20 -1.75 20.42
N GLY A 385 25.33 -1.04 20.37
CA GLY A 385 26.53 -1.30 21.18
C GLY A 385 26.49 -0.78 22.62
N GLU A 386 25.41 -0.15 23.08
CA GLU A 386 25.23 0.16 24.52
C GLU A 386 24.95 -1.09 25.37
N LEU A 387 24.92 -2.28 24.76
CA LEU A 387 25.02 -3.57 25.43
C LEU A 387 26.46 -4.00 25.78
N LYS A 388 27.43 -3.09 25.85
CA LYS A 388 28.78 -3.42 26.35
C LYS A 388 28.89 -3.48 27.88
N ASP A 389 27.97 -2.89 28.63
CA ASP A 389 28.01 -2.86 30.10
C ASP A 389 26.64 -3.08 30.76
N SER A 390 25.75 -3.89 30.17
CA SER A 390 24.57 -4.36 30.90
C SER A 390 24.90 -5.70 31.59
N PRO A 391 24.97 -5.77 32.93
CA PRO A 391 25.27 -7.00 33.67
C PRO A 391 24.12 -8.02 33.64
N LEU A 392 23.18 -7.91 32.68
CA LEU A 392 21.98 -8.75 32.60
C LEU A 392 22.18 -10.06 31.81
N LEU A 393 23.37 -10.34 31.28
CA LEU A 393 23.66 -11.56 30.51
C LEU A 393 24.52 -12.61 31.24
N ASN A 394 24.99 -12.33 32.45
CA ASN A 394 25.71 -13.32 33.25
C ASN A 394 24.95 -13.63 34.54
N SER A 395 24.53 -14.89 34.65
CA SER A 395 23.98 -15.55 35.84
C SER A 395 22.63 -15.04 36.37
N TYR A 396 21.57 -15.79 36.08
CA TYR A 396 20.61 -16.13 37.12
C TYR A 396 20.50 -17.65 37.20
N GLU A 397 21.29 -18.22 38.10
CA GLU A 397 20.98 -19.51 38.69
C GLU A 397 19.63 -19.42 39.40
N ILE A 398 18.86 -20.51 39.28
CA ILE A 398 17.60 -20.72 39.96
C ILE A 398 17.89 -20.84 41.45
N GLY A 399 17.66 -19.75 42.20
CA GLY A 399 17.81 -19.71 43.65
C GLY A 399 16.51 -19.30 44.33
N ASN A 400 15.84 -20.27 44.96
CA ASN A 400 14.82 -20.03 45.97
C ASN A 400 15.37 -19.08 47.06
N TYR A 401 14.63 -18.06 47.47
CA TYR A 401 14.14 -17.88 48.84
C TYR A 401 13.35 -16.56 48.98
N SER A 402 12.17 -16.74 49.53
CA SER A 402 11.36 -15.80 50.31
C SER A 402 12.18 -14.83 51.18
N ASN A 403 11.92 -13.52 51.04
CA ASN A 403 11.45 -12.65 52.12
C ASN A 403 11.05 -11.27 51.55
N PHE A 404 9.87 -10.81 51.96
CA PHE A 404 9.32 -9.48 51.68
C PHE A 404 9.69 -8.54 52.83
N TYR A 405 10.11 -7.32 52.50
CA TYR A 405 9.78 -6.13 53.28
C TYR A 405 9.48 -4.99 52.31
N VAL A 406 8.29 -4.39 52.46
CA VAL A 406 7.86 -3.16 51.80
C VAL A 406 7.83 -2.09 52.88
N SER A 407 8.52 -0.97 52.67
CA SER A 407 8.19 0.28 53.34
C SER A 407 8.38 1.44 52.36
N LYS A 408 7.30 2.20 52.13
CA LYS A 408 7.23 3.58 51.60
C LYS A 408 8.39 4.01 50.68
N GLY A 409 8.19 3.96 49.36
CA GLY A 409 9.17 4.46 48.39
C GLY A 409 8.82 5.86 47.88
N LEU A 410 9.68 6.83 48.15
CA LEU A 410 9.76 8.10 47.42
C LEU A 410 10.08 7.83 45.94
N ILE A 411 9.57 8.68 45.04
CA ILE A 411 10.05 8.78 43.66
C ILE A 411 11.23 9.77 43.69
N GLU A 412 12.45 9.27 43.58
CA GLU A 412 13.63 10.12 43.37
C GLU A 412 13.92 10.21 41.87
N ILE A 413 13.98 11.44 41.36
CA ILE A 413 14.46 11.77 40.02
C ILE A 413 15.92 12.17 40.19
N ALA A 414 16.83 11.29 39.79
CA ALA A 414 18.24 11.63 39.59
C ALA A 414 18.49 11.70 38.09
N ASP A 415 19.25 12.72 37.68
CA ASP A 415 19.46 13.18 36.30
C ASP A 415 19.24 12.12 35.22
N ASP A 416 18.30 12.43 34.33
CA ASP A 416 17.87 11.69 33.13
C ASP A 416 17.30 10.27 33.31
N SER A 417 17.02 9.80 34.53
CA SER A 417 16.36 8.51 34.77
C SER A 417 15.19 8.59 35.76
N ILE A 418 14.10 7.84 35.47
CA ILE A 418 12.98 7.63 36.39
C ILE A 418 13.06 6.18 36.88
N SER A 419 13.49 5.99 38.12
CA SER A 419 13.53 4.68 38.79
C SER A 419 12.22 4.46 39.55
N LEU A 420 11.44 3.43 39.17
CA LEU A 420 10.24 2.99 39.88
C LEU A 420 10.57 1.71 40.67
N GLN A 421 10.76 1.82 41.98
CA GLN A 421 10.93 0.66 42.84
C GLN A 421 9.59 0.24 43.47
N GLY A 422 9.06 -0.90 43.04
CA GLY A 422 7.89 -1.55 43.64
C GLY A 422 7.61 -2.91 43.02
N LYS A 423 7.19 -3.89 43.84
CA LYS A 423 6.74 -5.19 43.35
C LYS A 423 5.41 -5.02 42.61
N GLY A 424 5.30 -5.60 41.41
CA GLY A 424 4.02 -5.76 40.71
C GLY A 424 3.79 -4.87 39.49
N PHE A 425 4.79 -4.21 38.90
CA PHE A 425 4.62 -3.54 37.60
C PHE A 425 4.74 -4.53 36.44
N VAL A 426 3.84 -4.47 35.44
CA VAL A 426 3.81 -5.40 34.29
C VAL A 426 4.30 -4.77 33.00
N GLY A 427 4.52 -3.45 32.99
CA GLY A 427 5.11 -2.76 31.85
C GLY A 427 4.75 -1.28 31.83
N TRP A 428 5.55 -0.54 31.08
CA TRP A 428 5.32 0.87 30.77
C TRP A 428 5.28 1.10 29.26
N LYS A 429 4.63 2.18 28.84
CA LYS A 429 4.67 2.64 27.45
C LYS A 429 4.84 4.14 27.44
N TYR A 430 5.89 4.60 26.78
CA TYR A 430 6.28 5.99 26.72
C TYR A 430 5.73 6.65 25.46
N PHE A 431 5.26 7.89 25.58
CA PHE A 431 4.86 8.70 24.44
C PHE A 431 5.55 10.07 24.55
N LEU A 432 6.15 10.52 23.44
CA LEU A 432 6.68 11.86 23.27
C LEU A 432 5.71 12.68 22.42
N ARG A 433 5.23 13.81 22.93
CA ARG A 433 4.51 14.80 22.13
C ARG A 433 4.90 16.20 22.58
N GLY A 434 5.75 16.88 21.82
CA GLY A 434 6.27 18.20 22.18
C GLY A 434 7.23 18.15 23.38
N ASP A 435 7.13 19.13 24.29
CA ASP A 435 7.92 19.22 25.53
C ASP A 435 7.36 18.39 26.70
N GLU A 436 6.29 17.62 26.45
CA GLU A 436 5.64 16.77 27.44
C GLU A 436 5.99 15.28 27.23
N ARG A 437 6.28 14.61 28.35
CA ARG A 437 6.65 13.20 28.45
C ARG A 437 5.53 12.44 29.17
N PHE A 438 5.02 11.37 28.56
CA PHE A 438 3.94 10.56 29.13
C PHE A 438 4.41 9.14 29.44
N ILE A 439 4.19 8.68 30.67
CA ILE A 439 4.52 7.33 31.12
C ILE A 439 3.22 6.64 31.56
N ASN A 440 2.84 5.59 30.83
CA ASN A 440 1.77 4.68 31.27
C ASN A 440 2.34 3.65 32.23
N ILE A 441 1.69 3.44 33.38
CA ILE A 441 2.13 2.46 34.37
C ILE A 441 0.99 1.48 34.65
N ILE A 442 1.25 0.18 34.44
CA ILE A 442 0.29 -0.90 34.68
C ILE A 442 0.72 -1.73 35.91
N HIS A 443 -0.13 -1.76 36.95
CA HIS A 443 0.15 -2.46 38.21
C HIS A 443 -0.66 -3.77 38.34
N LYS A 444 0.04 -4.91 38.41
CA LYS A 444 -0.44 -6.30 38.42
C LYS A 444 -1.34 -6.65 39.59
N GLU A 445 -0.99 -6.20 40.80
CA GLU A 445 -1.60 -6.75 42.02
C GLU A 445 -2.93 -6.10 42.44
N ASN A 446 -3.25 -4.89 41.94
CA ASN A 446 -4.41 -4.14 42.42
C ASN A 446 -5.40 -3.68 41.33
N ASN A 447 -5.21 -4.05 40.05
CA ASN A 447 -6.00 -3.53 38.92
C ASN A 447 -6.08 -1.98 38.88
N ILE A 448 -5.05 -1.30 39.38
CA ILE A 448 -4.94 0.17 39.39
C ILE A 448 -4.13 0.59 38.16
N PHE A 449 -4.70 1.50 37.36
CA PHE A 449 -4.01 2.13 36.23
C PHE A 449 -3.65 3.58 36.58
N GLY A 450 -2.35 3.92 36.46
CA GLY A 450 -1.84 5.27 36.66
C GLY A 450 -1.20 5.81 35.38
N LEU A 451 -1.50 7.07 35.04
CA LEU A 451 -0.76 7.82 34.03
C LEU A 451 0.09 8.85 34.74
N LEU A 452 1.37 8.85 34.43
CA LEU A 452 2.32 9.83 34.93
C LEU A 452 2.64 10.79 33.78
N ILE A 453 2.35 12.08 33.99
CA ILE A 453 2.66 13.14 33.02
C ILE A 453 3.81 13.94 33.62
N ALA A 454 4.90 14.06 32.86
CA ALA A 454 6.05 14.88 33.21
C ALA A 454 6.27 15.93 32.12
N THR A 455 6.28 17.21 32.49
CA THR A 455 6.51 18.32 31.55
C THR A 455 7.89 18.92 31.75
N LYS A 456 8.57 19.27 30.65
CA LYS A 456 9.90 19.89 30.69
C LYS A 456 9.76 21.39 30.97
N LYS A 457 10.53 21.91 31.93
CA LYS A 457 10.60 23.36 32.20
C LYS A 457 11.67 24.00 31.32
N GLU A 458 11.43 25.22 30.84
CA GLU A 458 12.48 26.04 30.24
C GLU A 458 13.57 26.29 31.29
N GLY A 459 14.81 25.84 31.02
CA GLY A 459 15.93 25.94 31.95
C GLY A 459 16.50 24.61 32.50
N GLY A 460 16.18 23.46 31.88
CA GLY A 460 17.03 22.26 32.01
C GLY A 460 16.79 21.38 33.25
N GLY A 461 15.64 21.47 33.91
CA GLY A 461 15.25 20.54 34.98
C GLY A 461 13.76 20.17 34.91
N PHE A 462 13.43 18.92 35.28
CA PHE A 462 12.06 18.44 35.42
C PHE A 462 11.56 18.74 36.85
N MET A 463 10.51 19.55 37.00
CA MET A 463 9.79 19.65 38.28
C MET A 463 8.29 19.89 38.08
N ASN A 464 7.54 18.82 38.35
CA ASN A 464 6.19 18.70 38.92
C ASN A 464 5.57 17.43 38.35
N THR A 465 5.87 16.29 38.98
CA THR A 465 5.15 15.04 38.72
C THR A 465 3.85 15.08 39.50
N GLN A 466 2.74 15.36 38.82
CA GLN A 466 1.43 15.03 39.38
C GLN A 466 1.10 13.60 38.96
N SER A 467 1.11 12.68 39.94
CA SER A 467 0.64 11.31 39.75
C SER A 467 -0.89 11.29 39.80
N TRP A 468 -1.54 10.95 38.70
CA TRP A 468 -3.00 10.85 38.64
C TRP A 468 -3.42 9.38 38.47
N ILE A 469 -4.27 8.89 39.39
CA ILE A 469 -4.95 7.60 39.22
C ILE A 469 -6.07 7.82 38.21
N ILE A 470 -5.86 7.37 36.98
CA ILE A 470 -6.74 7.66 35.84
C ILE A 470 -8.03 6.84 35.87
N SER A 471 -8.00 5.65 36.46
CA SER A 471 -9.23 4.92 36.79
C SER A 471 -8.94 3.74 37.74
N ASP A 472 -9.87 3.49 38.65
CA ASP A 472 -10.00 2.17 39.27
C ASP A 472 -10.80 1.30 38.30
N VAL A 473 -10.17 0.31 37.67
CA VAL A 473 -10.80 -0.56 36.65
C VAL A 473 -12.01 -1.32 37.23
N ARG A 474 -12.14 -1.39 38.56
CA ARG A 474 -13.34 -1.91 39.23
C ARG A 474 -14.59 -1.04 39.00
N LYS A 475 -14.44 0.25 38.73
CA LYS A 475 -15.54 1.21 38.54
C LYS A 475 -16.04 1.30 37.09
N VAL A 476 -15.29 0.77 36.13
CA VAL A 476 -15.74 0.67 34.73
C VAL A 476 -16.76 -0.46 34.66
N LYS A 477 -18.05 -0.11 34.59
CA LYS A 477 -19.13 -1.10 34.43
C LYS A 477 -18.88 -1.87 33.13
N PRO A 478 -18.90 -3.21 33.15
CA PRO A 478 -18.79 -3.99 31.94
C PRO A 478 -20.06 -3.75 31.12
N LEU A 479 -19.95 -2.97 30.05
CA LEU A 479 -20.83 -3.21 28.89
C LEU A 479 -20.44 -4.60 28.40
N ASN A 480 -21.40 -5.52 28.32
CA ASN A 480 -21.23 -6.90 27.85
C ASN A 480 -20.50 -6.92 26.50
N LEU A 481 -19.17 -6.93 26.54
CA LEU A 481 -18.30 -6.99 25.39
C LEU A 481 -17.37 -8.17 25.63
N GLU A 482 -17.71 -9.29 24.99
CA GLU A 482 -16.69 -10.18 24.47
C GLU A 482 -15.81 -9.30 23.56
N GLU A 483 -14.58 -9.03 24.01
CA GLU A 483 -13.54 -8.22 23.35
C GLU A 483 -13.99 -6.96 22.60
N GLY A 484 -13.76 -5.76 23.17
CA GLY A 484 -14.10 -4.51 22.49
C GLY A 484 -13.28 -3.29 22.90
N TRP A 485 -13.28 -2.27 22.03
CA TRP A 485 -12.70 -0.95 22.30
C TRP A 485 -13.72 -0.07 23.02
N VAL A 486 -13.36 0.48 24.18
CA VAL A 486 -14.19 1.42 24.92
C VAL A 486 -13.58 2.82 24.80
N LYS A 487 -14.43 3.78 24.40
CA LYS A 487 -14.10 5.20 24.35
C LYS A 487 -14.62 5.83 25.65
N THR A 488 -13.73 6.32 26.51
CA THR A 488 -14.11 6.97 27.76
C THR A 488 -13.50 8.37 27.82
N SER A 489 -14.29 9.34 28.30
CA SER A 489 -13.81 10.66 28.67
C SER A 489 -13.27 10.60 30.11
N ILE A 490 -12.10 11.18 30.33
CA ILE A 490 -11.48 11.22 31.66
C ILE A 490 -11.24 12.69 32.01
N PRO A 491 -11.71 13.18 33.18
CA PRO A 491 -11.42 14.53 33.61
C PRO A 491 -9.94 14.63 33.97
N LEU A 492 -9.18 15.36 33.17
CA LEU A 492 -7.84 15.86 33.50
C LEU A 492 -7.99 17.29 34.07
N PRO A 493 -6.98 17.87 34.79
CA PRO A 493 -7.09 19.23 35.31
C PRO A 493 -7.45 20.26 34.22
N ALA A 494 -8.01 21.39 34.66
CA ALA A 494 -8.96 22.30 33.98
C ALA A 494 -8.64 22.83 32.56
N THR A 495 -7.56 22.42 31.91
CA THR A 495 -7.15 22.85 30.57
C THR A 495 -7.04 21.72 29.54
N LEU A 496 -7.21 20.45 29.92
CA LEU A 496 -7.11 19.32 28.99
C LEU A 496 -8.35 18.42 29.06
N LYS A 497 -9.03 18.25 27.92
CA LYS A 497 -10.00 17.17 27.73
C LYS A 497 -9.39 16.12 26.83
N GLY A 498 -9.42 14.87 27.26
CA GLY A 498 -8.84 13.75 26.51
C GLY A 498 -9.83 12.64 26.26
N ILE A 499 -9.72 12.02 25.08
CA ILE A 499 -10.39 10.80 24.68
C ILE A 499 -9.37 9.67 24.68
N VAL A 500 -9.60 8.66 25.52
CA VAL A 500 -8.73 7.47 25.57
C VAL A 500 -9.45 6.28 24.93
N LYS A 501 -8.77 5.57 24.01
CA LYS A 501 -9.23 4.28 23.47
C LYS A 501 -8.53 3.13 24.18
N ILE A 502 -9.30 2.34 24.92
CA ILE A 502 -8.82 1.20 25.71
C ILE A 502 -9.44 -0.09 25.18
N LYS A 503 -8.65 -1.14 24.95
CA LYS A 503 -9.15 -2.50 24.69
C LYS A 503 -8.98 -3.34 25.93
N ILE A 504 -10.05 -3.94 26.43
CA ILE A 504 -10.04 -4.76 27.64
C ILE A 504 -10.20 -6.23 27.24
N PHE A 505 -9.36 -7.09 27.79
CA PHE A 505 -9.38 -8.53 27.60
C PHE A 505 -9.50 -9.25 28.94
N LYS A 506 -10.11 -10.43 28.93
CA LYS A 506 -10.15 -11.34 30.08
C LYS A 506 -9.24 -12.53 29.79
N GLN A 507 -8.22 -12.74 30.61
CA GLN A 507 -7.33 -13.91 30.54
C GLN A 507 -7.15 -14.48 31.95
N ASP A 508 -7.47 -15.75 32.14
CA ASP A 508 -7.30 -16.49 33.41
C ASP A 508 -7.83 -15.74 34.65
N ASP A 509 -9.11 -15.34 34.59
CA ASP A 509 -9.83 -14.55 35.60
C ASP A 509 -9.26 -13.15 35.92
N LYS A 510 -8.29 -12.68 35.14
CA LYS A 510 -7.71 -11.34 35.24
C LYS A 510 -8.19 -10.46 34.10
N ARG A 511 -8.37 -9.16 34.38
CA ARG A 511 -8.73 -8.14 33.38
C ARG A 511 -7.46 -7.41 32.95
N LEU A 512 -7.09 -7.54 31.68
CA LEU A 512 -5.98 -6.83 31.05
C LEU A 512 -6.54 -5.69 30.20
N ALA A 513 -5.97 -4.50 30.27
CA ALA A 513 -6.39 -3.36 29.45
C ALA A 513 -5.20 -2.78 28.71
N ILE A 514 -5.33 -2.65 27.39
CA ILE A 514 -4.31 -2.09 26.49
C ILE A 514 -4.82 -0.76 25.95
N ILE A 515 -4.08 0.32 26.23
CA ILE A 515 -4.36 1.65 25.67
C ILE A 515 -3.67 1.74 24.30
N ARG A 516 -4.46 1.96 23.24
CA ARG A 516 -3.93 2.10 21.87
C ARG A 516 -3.55 3.52 21.53
N SER A 517 -4.34 4.49 21.99
CA SER A 517 -4.08 5.90 21.77
C SER A 517 -4.80 6.79 22.79
N ILE A 518 -4.20 7.94 23.06
CA ILE A 518 -4.74 9.04 23.85
C ILE A 518 -4.82 10.24 22.91
N GLY A 519 -6.03 10.75 22.67
CA GLY A 519 -6.26 12.00 21.96
C GLY A 519 -6.62 13.10 22.95
N PHE A 520 -6.07 14.29 22.79
CA PHE A 520 -6.45 15.49 23.55
C PHE A 520 -7.22 16.43 22.59
N GLU A 521 -8.31 17.04 23.07
CA GLU A 521 -9.02 18.13 22.38
C GLU A 521 -8.20 19.42 22.39
#